data_AF-A0A1M3N242-F1
#
_entry.id   AF-A0A1M3N242-F1
#
_cell.length_a   1.000
_cell.length_b   1.000
_cell.length_c   1.000
_cell.angle_alpha   90.00
_cell.angle_beta   90.00
_cell.angle_gamma   90.00
#
_symmetry.space_group_name_H-M   'P 1'
#
loop_
_entity.id
_entity.type
_entity.pdbx_description
1 polymer ?
#
loop_
_entity_poly.entity_id
_entity_poly.type
_entity_poly.pdbx_seq_one_letter_code
_entity_poly.pdbx_strand_id
1 'polypeptide(L)'
;MRKLDGALRTAAPGFVLLAALSIGCKGPMAKIERLRDALVSDDATPVREATAGFPTCADELPVAVAPGKPGPRDAGCLSDIANALGSKQGFVPNPPDHAAAATAALVVTRDGRGDWLAHSNEWLVDLKSGKGIGHDALRLAVARKMAEGAPAIGRKIDDEATARAAMKAVVAAIPGACPTYWLLGSGADPKTIPVDLSADHSACVHKDLKRREGPGASYGTGHFRAVEGALALWRETERALRLGLPLADPGPKAVLEKKLAVIEAATRKIETTKLPPTPVSVLEMMGDLHAEAGVEILKPKDAGVDGAASPDAGAP
;
A
#
# COMPACT_ATOMS: atom_id res chain seq x y z
N MET A 1 10.59 -21.90 78.51
CA MET A 1 10.79 -22.20 77.07
C MET A 1 9.86 -21.29 76.25
N ARG A 2 10.42 -20.43 75.38
CA ARG A 2 9.82 -19.78 74.18
C ARG A 2 8.55 -18.92 74.38
N LYS A 3 8.31 -17.78 73.73
CA LYS A 3 9.05 -16.85 72.84
C LYS A 3 8.15 -15.60 72.72
N LEU A 4 8.79 -14.47 72.43
CA LEU A 4 8.21 -13.17 72.02
C LEU A 4 7.47 -13.24 70.66
N ASP A 5 6.86 -12.09 70.31
CA ASP A 5 6.56 -11.55 68.95
C ASP A 5 5.05 -11.43 68.65
N GLY A 6 4.47 -10.30 68.21
CA GLY A 6 4.92 -8.96 67.80
C GLY A 6 3.64 -8.12 67.55
N ALA A 7 3.54 -6.88 68.03
CA ALA A 7 4.03 -5.64 67.43
C ALA A 7 3.27 -5.17 66.16
N LEU A 8 2.54 -4.06 66.34
CA LEU A 8 2.26 -2.95 65.43
C LEU A 8 1.56 -3.20 64.08
N ARG A 9 0.33 -2.69 63.95
CA ARG A 9 -0.14 -2.05 62.72
C ARG A 9 -0.59 -0.63 63.02
N THR A 10 0.30 0.29 62.70
CA THR A 10 0.14 1.75 62.70
C THR A 10 -0.65 2.22 61.48
N ALA A 11 -1.47 3.25 61.68
CA ALA A 11 -2.11 4.06 60.66
C ALA A 11 -1.12 5.02 59.98
N ALA A 12 -1.35 5.35 58.70
CA ALA A 12 -1.18 6.67 58.04
C ALA A 12 -1.42 6.50 56.49
N PRO A 13 -1.48 7.56 55.67
CA PRO A 13 -2.72 8.15 55.16
C PRO A 13 -2.89 8.00 53.64
N GLY A 14 -4.11 8.22 53.16
CA GLY A 14 -4.47 8.23 51.74
C GLY A 14 -3.77 9.36 50.98
N PHE A 15 -2.91 8.97 50.05
CA PHE A 15 -2.31 9.85 49.05
C PHE A 15 -3.27 9.94 47.86
N VAL A 16 -4.13 10.96 47.85
CA VAL A 16 -4.86 11.37 46.64
C VAL A 16 -3.85 12.12 45.78
N LEU A 17 -3.16 11.38 44.90
CA LEU A 17 -2.35 11.99 43.86
C LEU A 17 -3.30 12.62 42.83
N LEU A 18 -3.52 13.93 42.96
CA LEU A 18 -4.02 14.76 41.87
C LEU A 18 -3.06 14.57 40.69
N ALA A 19 -3.44 13.73 39.73
CA ALA A 19 -2.84 13.73 38.41
C ALA A 19 -3.19 15.08 37.77
N ALA A 20 -2.23 15.99 37.89
CA ALA A 20 -2.25 17.31 37.31
C ALA A 20 -2.66 17.21 35.84
N LEU A 21 -3.81 17.83 35.54
CA LEU A 21 -4.19 18.32 34.23
C LEU A 21 -3.08 19.25 33.73
N SER A 22 -2.09 18.69 33.05
CA SER A 22 -1.20 19.43 32.18
C SER A 22 -1.98 19.83 30.93
N ILE A 23 -2.84 20.84 31.09
CA ILE A 23 -3.35 21.68 30.00
C ILE A 23 -2.17 22.54 29.54
N GLY A 24 -1.14 21.90 29.00
CA GLY A 24 -0.13 22.58 28.22
C GLY A 24 -0.79 23.03 26.93
N CYS A 25 -0.61 24.30 26.57
CA CYS A 25 -0.86 24.79 25.21
C CYS A 25 -0.09 23.88 24.25
N LYS A 26 -0.77 22.86 23.77
CA LYS A 26 -0.23 21.82 22.91
C LYS A 26 0.28 22.50 21.64
N GLY A 27 1.55 22.31 21.32
CA GLY A 27 2.23 22.95 20.19
C GLY A 27 1.55 22.65 18.85
N PRO A 28 1.99 23.27 17.75
CA PRO A 28 1.33 23.20 16.44
C PRO A 28 1.15 21.76 15.90
N MET A 29 1.86 20.78 16.45
CA MET A 29 1.88 19.39 16.00
C MET A 29 1.18 18.39 16.93
N ALA A 30 0.51 18.86 17.98
CA ALA A 30 0.07 17.97 19.04
C ALA A 30 -0.97 16.91 18.62
N LYS A 31 -1.73 17.16 17.55
CA LYS A 31 -2.63 16.17 16.97
C LYS A 31 -1.86 15.05 16.27
N ILE A 32 -0.77 15.38 15.58
CA ILE A 32 0.13 14.42 14.95
C ILE A 32 0.87 13.60 16.02
N GLU A 33 1.34 14.24 17.08
CA GLU A 33 1.94 13.56 18.24
C GLU A 33 0.96 12.57 18.87
N ARG A 34 -0.29 12.99 19.10
CA ARG A 34 -1.33 12.10 19.64
C ARG A 34 -1.56 10.88 18.75
N LEU A 35 -1.60 11.05 17.42
CA LEU A 35 -1.74 9.95 16.49
C LEU A 35 -0.52 9.02 16.54
N ARG A 36 0.70 9.56 16.47
CA ARG A 36 1.95 8.79 16.56
C ARG A 36 1.98 7.97 17.85
N ASP A 37 1.70 8.60 18.99
CA ASP A 37 1.77 7.96 20.31
C ASP A 37 0.67 6.90 20.47
N ALA A 38 -0.52 7.13 19.90
CA ALA A 38 -1.56 6.11 19.82
C ALA A 38 -1.11 4.88 18.99
N LEU A 39 -0.35 5.09 17.92
CA LEU A 39 0.17 4.02 17.06
C LEU A 39 1.35 3.25 17.66
N VAL A 40 2.01 3.81 18.68
CA VAL A 40 2.98 3.07 19.51
C VAL A 40 2.27 2.01 20.36
N SER A 41 0.98 2.21 20.70
CA SER A 41 0.17 1.20 21.35
C SER A 41 -0.30 0.11 20.38
N ASP A 42 -0.22 -1.14 20.82
CA ASP A 42 -0.80 -2.28 20.08
C ASP A 42 -2.35 -2.33 20.18
N ASP A 43 -2.96 -1.50 21.03
CA ASP A 43 -4.42 -1.40 21.18
C ASP A 43 -5.03 -0.57 20.03
N ALA A 44 -6.22 -0.97 19.55
CA ALA A 44 -7.00 -0.22 18.58
C ALA A 44 -7.74 0.99 19.20
N THR A 45 -7.99 0.97 20.51
CA THR A 45 -8.73 2.02 21.21
C THR A 45 -8.03 3.38 21.17
N PRO A 46 -6.72 3.50 21.51
CA PRO A 46 -6.02 4.78 21.41
C PRO A 46 -6.01 5.35 19.99
N VAL A 47 -5.90 4.48 18.97
CA VAL A 47 -5.93 4.89 17.56
C VAL A 47 -7.31 5.41 17.18
N ARG A 48 -8.37 4.70 17.58
CA ARG A 48 -9.76 5.15 17.36
C ARG A 48 -10.03 6.50 18.02
N GLU A 49 -9.55 6.71 19.24
CA GLU A 49 -9.71 7.99 19.94
C GLU A 49 -8.85 9.11 19.35
N ALA A 50 -7.63 8.81 18.91
CA ALA A 50 -6.75 9.78 18.28
C ALA A 50 -7.24 10.21 16.88
N THR A 51 -7.97 9.34 16.20
CA THR A 51 -8.57 9.60 14.88
C THR A 51 -10.04 10.06 14.96
N ALA A 52 -10.61 10.08 16.17
CA ALA A 52 -11.97 10.57 16.40
C ALA A 52 -12.06 12.07 16.06
N GLY A 53 -13.03 12.44 15.23
CA GLY A 53 -13.29 13.83 14.84
C GLY A 53 -12.57 14.30 13.58
N PHE A 54 -11.74 13.47 12.94
CA PHE A 54 -11.26 13.74 11.59
C PHE A 54 -12.31 13.35 10.54
N PRO A 55 -12.45 14.12 9.44
CA PRO A 55 -13.37 13.75 8.38
C PRO A 55 -12.97 12.40 7.76
N THR A 56 -13.96 11.70 7.22
CA THR A 56 -13.78 10.46 6.45
C THR A 56 -14.12 10.76 5.00
N CYS A 57 -13.32 10.25 4.08
CA CYS A 57 -13.57 10.46 2.66
C CYS A 57 -14.72 9.55 2.21
N ALA A 58 -15.58 10.05 1.33
CA ALA A 58 -16.66 9.26 0.77
C ALA A 58 -16.09 8.09 -0.06
N ASP A 59 -16.66 6.91 0.07
CA ASP A 59 -16.32 5.80 -0.83
C ASP A 59 -16.77 6.16 -2.26
N GLU A 60 -15.78 6.31 -3.15
CA GLU A 60 -16.00 6.59 -4.57
C GLU A 60 -15.26 5.52 -5.38
N LEU A 61 -15.74 5.27 -6.60
CA LEU A 61 -15.05 4.39 -7.52
C LEU A 61 -13.64 4.91 -7.77
N PRO A 62 -12.61 4.05 -7.69
CA PRO A 62 -11.26 4.50 -7.92
C PRO A 62 -11.05 4.97 -9.36
N VAL A 63 -10.11 5.89 -9.52
CA VAL A 63 -9.78 6.51 -10.81
C VAL A 63 -8.29 6.29 -11.08
N ALA A 64 -7.93 6.04 -12.33
CA ALA A 64 -6.53 5.96 -12.73
C ALA A 64 -5.91 7.36 -12.65
N VAL A 65 -4.83 7.50 -11.86
CA VAL A 65 -4.11 8.76 -11.71
C VAL A 65 -2.86 8.75 -12.59
N ALA A 66 -2.78 9.67 -13.53
CA ALA A 66 -1.59 9.83 -14.37
C ALA A 66 -0.37 10.29 -13.54
N PRO A 67 0.86 9.88 -13.91
CA PRO A 67 2.07 10.30 -13.19
C PRO A 67 2.17 11.83 -13.02
N GLY A 68 2.48 12.27 -11.81
CA GLY A 68 2.66 13.69 -11.49
C GLY A 68 1.36 14.52 -11.47
N LYS A 69 0.19 13.90 -11.59
CA LYS A 69 -1.10 14.56 -11.38
C LYS A 69 -1.60 14.34 -9.94
N PRO A 70 -2.28 15.33 -9.32
CA PRO A 70 -2.84 15.13 -8.00
C PRO A 70 -3.88 14.01 -8.00
N GLY A 71 -4.00 13.32 -6.87
CA GLY A 71 -5.07 12.34 -6.64
C GLY A 71 -6.44 13.02 -6.57
N PRO A 72 -7.53 12.28 -6.83
CA PRO A 72 -8.88 12.83 -6.86
C PRO A 72 -9.31 13.40 -5.49
N ARG A 73 -8.68 12.94 -4.40
CA ARG A 73 -9.01 13.34 -3.03
C ARG A 73 -8.07 14.39 -2.44
N ASP A 74 -6.99 14.73 -3.14
CA ASP A 74 -5.92 15.59 -2.62
C ASP A 74 -6.44 16.98 -2.23
N ALA A 75 -7.17 17.64 -3.14
CA ALA A 75 -7.73 18.97 -2.92
C ALA A 75 -9.06 18.96 -2.12
N GLY A 76 -9.62 17.78 -1.86
CA GLY A 76 -10.88 17.61 -1.14
C GLY A 76 -10.65 17.07 0.27
N CYS A 77 -11.24 15.92 0.56
CA CYS A 77 -11.20 15.30 1.88
C CYS A 77 -9.78 15.15 2.47
N LEU A 78 -8.76 14.79 1.69
CA LEU A 78 -7.40 14.66 2.24
C LEU A 78 -6.85 16.02 2.69
N SER A 79 -7.15 17.09 1.95
CA SER A 79 -6.82 18.45 2.37
C SER A 79 -7.52 18.83 3.67
N ASP A 80 -8.78 18.44 3.86
CA ASP A 80 -9.50 18.71 5.11
C ASP A 80 -8.88 17.98 6.31
N ILE A 81 -8.47 16.72 6.13
CA ILE A 81 -7.74 15.96 7.15
C ILE A 81 -6.39 16.63 7.45
N ALA A 82 -5.62 17.00 6.41
CA ALA A 82 -4.32 17.63 6.58
C ALA A 82 -4.42 19.00 7.28
N ASN A 83 -5.42 19.81 6.93
CA ASN A 83 -5.73 21.07 7.60
C ASN A 83 -6.11 20.83 9.07
N ALA A 84 -6.93 19.81 9.35
CA ALA A 84 -7.26 19.43 10.71
C ALA A 84 -6.03 18.98 11.51
N LEU A 85 -5.02 18.40 10.86
CA LEU A 85 -3.72 18.03 11.44
C LEU A 85 -2.72 19.19 11.55
N GLY A 86 -3.08 20.39 11.07
CA GLY A 86 -2.29 21.62 11.23
C GLY A 86 -1.60 22.12 9.95
N SER A 87 -1.87 21.52 8.79
CA SER A 87 -1.39 22.07 7.52
C SER A 87 -2.03 23.41 7.21
N LYS A 88 -1.26 24.33 6.61
CA LYS A 88 -1.77 25.57 6.01
C LYS A 88 -1.92 25.47 4.49
N GLN A 89 -1.34 24.44 3.89
CA GLN A 89 -1.30 24.24 2.44
C GLN A 89 -2.23 23.10 2.00
N GLY A 90 -3.02 22.53 2.92
CA GLY A 90 -3.79 21.32 2.66
C GLY A 90 -2.90 20.08 2.61
N PHE A 91 -3.29 19.12 1.77
CA PHE A 91 -2.58 17.86 1.60
C PHE A 91 -1.48 17.98 0.54
N VAL A 92 -0.22 17.87 0.96
CA VAL A 92 0.96 17.95 0.09
C VAL A 92 1.65 16.59 0.04
N PRO A 93 1.41 15.74 -0.98
CA PRO A 93 1.95 14.39 -1.02
C PRO A 93 3.36 14.28 -1.62
N ASN A 94 3.94 15.37 -2.13
CA ASN A 94 5.24 15.33 -2.80
C ASN A 94 6.05 16.66 -2.70
N PRO A 95 7.16 16.68 -1.94
CA PRO A 95 7.47 15.74 -0.87
C PRO A 95 6.42 15.84 0.25
N PRO A 96 6.07 14.74 0.94
CA PRO A 96 5.15 14.80 2.08
C PRO A 96 5.67 15.72 3.17
N ASP A 97 4.83 16.63 3.65
CA ASP A 97 5.06 17.28 4.94
C ASP A 97 4.53 16.39 6.09
N HIS A 98 4.73 16.82 7.32
CA HIS A 98 4.27 16.07 8.49
C HIS A 98 2.74 15.85 8.52
N ALA A 99 1.96 16.84 8.05
CA ALA A 99 0.51 16.74 8.06
C ALA A 99 0.01 15.78 6.98
N ALA A 100 0.63 15.76 5.80
CA ALA A 100 0.38 14.82 4.74
C ALA A 100 0.78 13.38 5.13
N ALA A 101 1.95 13.21 5.74
CA ALA A 101 2.38 11.90 6.26
C ALA A 101 1.43 11.39 7.36
N ALA A 102 1.00 12.25 8.28
CA ALA A 102 0.01 11.90 9.30
C ALA A 102 -1.40 11.67 8.73
N THR A 103 -1.77 12.37 7.65
CA THR A 103 -3.02 12.13 6.91
C THR A 103 -3.01 10.74 6.29
N ALA A 104 -1.91 10.37 5.62
CA ALA A 104 -1.72 9.04 5.07
C ALA A 104 -1.75 7.95 6.16
N ALA A 105 -1.10 8.21 7.31
CA ALA A 105 -1.14 7.32 8.47
C ALA A 105 -2.58 7.07 8.95
N LEU A 106 -3.38 8.14 9.04
CA LEU A 106 -4.78 8.08 9.45
C LEU A 106 -5.63 7.29 8.44
N VAL A 107 -5.51 7.58 7.14
CA VAL A 107 -6.25 6.89 6.08
C VAL A 107 -5.96 5.39 6.08
N VAL A 108 -4.69 5.01 6.19
CA VAL A 108 -4.28 3.60 6.22
C VAL A 108 -4.79 2.90 7.49
N THR A 109 -4.68 3.55 8.66
CA THR A 109 -5.03 2.89 9.93
C THR A 109 -6.52 2.81 10.19
N ARG A 110 -7.26 3.89 9.92
CA ARG A 110 -8.69 4.00 10.16
C ARG A 110 -9.51 3.41 9.03
N ASP A 111 -9.20 3.81 7.80
CA ASP A 111 -10.05 3.52 6.63
C ASP A 111 -9.59 2.27 5.87
N GLY A 112 -8.32 1.90 5.98
CA GLY A 112 -7.76 0.77 5.23
C GLY A 112 -7.78 1.02 3.72
N ARG A 113 -7.64 2.28 3.31
CA ARG A 113 -7.73 2.74 1.91
C ARG A 113 -6.42 3.34 1.43
N GLY A 114 -5.36 2.54 1.35
CA GLY A 114 -4.09 2.96 0.78
C GLY A 114 -4.19 3.41 -0.68
N ASP A 115 -5.18 2.89 -1.42
CA ASP A 115 -5.50 3.25 -2.80
C ASP A 115 -6.07 4.67 -2.98
N TRP A 116 -6.52 5.32 -1.91
CA TRP A 116 -6.97 6.72 -1.95
C TRP A 116 -5.83 7.73 -2.06
N LEU A 117 -4.64 7.31 -1.66
CA LEU A 117 -3.43 8.11 -1.75
C LEU A 117 -2.82 7.85 -3.12
N ALA A 118 -2.49 8.89 -3.88
CA ALA A 118 -1.86 8.70 -5.19
C ALA A 118 -0.37 8.38 -5.04
N HIS A 119 0.21 7.73 -6.06
CA HIS A 119 1.64 7.54 -6.28
C HIS A 119 2.43 6.87 -5.14
N SER A 120 2.49 5.53 -5.15
CA SER A 120 3.23 4.74 -4.14
C SER A 120 4.71 5.06 -4.00
N ASN A 121 5.37 5.64 -5.01
CA ASN A 121 6.82 5.87 -4.93
C ASN A 121 7.17 7.01 -3.97
N GLU A 122 6.35 8.03 -3.92
CA GLU A 122 6.48 9.22 -3.08
C GLU A 122 6.38 8.79 -1.61
N TRP A 123 5.42 7.91 -1.30
CA TRP A 123 5.28 7.31 0.02
C TRP A 123 6.42 6.34 0.37
N LEU A 124 6.92 5.54 -0.58
CA LEU A 124 8.09 4.69 -0.36
C LEU A 124 9.35 5.51 -0.05
N VAL A 125 9.54 6.65 -0.74
CA VAL A 125 10.63 7.60 -0.46
C VAL A 125 10.46 8.18 0.94
N ASP A 126 9.23 8.56 1.33
CA ASP A 126 8.95 9.09 2.65
C ASP A 126 9.20 8.06 3.77
N LEU A 127 8.68 6.84 3.62
CA LEU A 127 8.94 5.73 4.54
C LEU A 127 10.44 5.48 4.71
N LYS A 128 11.23 5.59 3.63
CA LYS A 128 12.68 5.39 3.65
C LYS A 128 13.46 6.55 4.27
N SER A 129 13.01 7.80 4.10
CA SER A 129 13.87 8.97 4.32
C SER A 129 13.25 10.16 5.06
N GLY A 130 11.93 10.23 5.20
CA GLY A 130 11.20 11.25 5.94
C GLY A 130 11.60 11.25 7.43
N LYS A 131 11.62 12.43 8.08
CA LYS A 131 12.08 12.56 9.47
C LYS A 131 11.08 13.32 10.29
N GLY A 132 10.85 12.89 11.53
CA GLY A 132 10.00 13.56 12.50
C GLY A 132 8.60 12.96 12.56
N ILE A 133 7.78 13.54 13.44
CA ILE A 133 6.61 12.91 14.04
C ILE A 133 5.53 12.44 13.06
N GLY A 134 5.30 13.17 11.96
CA GLY A 134 4.32 12.76 10.93
C GLY A 134 4.78 11.53 10.15
N HIS A 135 6.08 11.43 9.86
CA HIS A 135 6.67 10.32 9.14
C HIS A 135 6.80 9.09 10.03
N ASP A 136 7.02 9.29 11.33
CA ASP A 136 6.96 8.20 12.31
C ASP A 136 5.54 7.65 12.46
N ALA A 137 4.52 8.53 12.49
CA ALA A 137 3.13 8.09 12.43
C ALA A 137 2.85 7.28 11.16
N LEU A 138 3.35 7.71 9.99
CA LEU A 138 3.22 6.97 8.74
C LEU A 138 3.87 5.59 8.81
N ARG A 139 5.14 5.51 9.24
CA ARG A 139 5.85 4.23 9.39
C ARG A 139 5.11 3.29 10.33
N LEU A 140 4.65 3.79 11.48
CA LEU A 140 3.92 2.98 12.46
C LEU A 140 2.59 2.48 11.89
N ALA A 141 1.85 3.35 11.20
CA ALA A 141 0.60 3.00 10.53
C ALA A 141 0.77 1.88 9.49
N VAL A 142 1.73 2.07 8.58
CA VAL A 142 2.04 1.09 7.52
C VAL A 142 2.54 -0.22 8.15
N ALA A 143 3.50 -0.18 9.07
CA ALA A 143 4.03 -1.38 9.71
C ALA A 143 2.95 -2.12 10.52
N ARG A 144 2.04 -1.41 11.19
CA ARG A 144 0.90 -2.01 11.89
C ARG A 144 -0.01 -2.75 10.90
N LYS A 145 -0.43 -2.09 9.82
CA LYS A 145 -1.33 -2.70 8.83
C LYS A 145 -0.68 -3.82 8.03
N MET A 146 0.61 -3.72 7.72
CA MET A 146 1.37 -4.83 7.14
C MET A 146 1.45 -6.00 8.13
N ALA A 147 1.70 -5.78 9.41
CA ALA A 147 1.70 -6.86 10.39
C ALA A 147 0.31 -7.52 10.55
N GLU A 148 -0.78 -6.74 10.50
CA GLU A 148 -2.16 -7.25 10.48
C GLU A 148 -2.45 -8.08 9.21
N GLY A 149 -1.94 -7.65 8.05
CA GLY A 149 -2.10 -8.34 6.75
C GLY A 149 -1.15 -9.51 6.52
N ALA A 150 -0.09 -9.65 7.34
CA ALA A 150 0.96 -10.65 7.18
C ALA A 150 0.44 -12.11 7.02
N PRO A 151 -0.62 -12.56 7.73
CA PRO A 151 -1.16 -13.91 7.53
C PRO A 151 -1.76 -14.17 6.14
N ALA A 152 -2.28 -13.14 5.47
CA ALA A 152 -2.81 -13.25 4.10
C ALA A 152 -1.70 -13.30 3.05
N ILE A 153 -0.51 -12.78 3.38
CA ILE A 153 0.63 -12.63 2.48
C ILE A 153 1.63 -13.78 2.63
N GLY A 154 1.97 -14.15 3.87
CA GLY A 154 3.05 -15.10 4.20
C GLY A 154 2.68 -16.57 4.02
N ARG A 155 2.19 -16.91 2.82
CA ARG A 155 1.71 -18.24 2.44
C ARG A 155 1.87 -18.45 0.93
N LYS A 156 1.61 -19.69 0.49
CA LYS A 156 1.38 -19.99 -0.91
C LYS A 156 0.05 -19.38 -1.37
N ILE A 157 0.10 -18.68 -2.51
CA ILE A 157 -1.02 -18.03 -3.18
C ILE A 157 -1.16 -18.67 -4.56
N ASP A 158 -2.05 -19.65 -4.66
CA ASP A 158 -2.26 -20.47 -5.86
C ASP A 158 -3.71 -20.55 -6.32
N ASP A 159 -4.61 -19.81 -5.66
CA ASP A 159 -6.00 -19.64 -6.06
C ASP A 159 -6.43 -18.18 -6.02
N GLU A 160 -7.60 -17.90 -6.61
CA GLU A 160 -8.12 -16.54 -6.70
C GLU A 160 -8.52 -15.97 -5.32
N ALA A 161 -9.00 -16.80 -4.40
CA ALA A 161 -9.43 -16.35 -3.08
C ALA A 161 -8.25 -15.83 -2.25
N THR A 162 -7.14 -16.56 -2.25
CA THR A 162 -5.89 -16.17 -1.61
C THR A 162 -5.26 -14.97 -2.31
N ALA A 163 -5.33 -14.88 -3.65
CA ALA A 163 -4.86 -13.71 -4.39
C ALA A 163 -5.65 -12.44 -4.01
N ARG A 164 -6.97 -12.53 -3.93
CA ARG A 164 -7.85 -11.42 -3.49
C ARG A 164 -7.54 -10.99 -2.06
N ALA A 165 -7.34 -11.95 -1.14
CA ALA A 165 -6.98 -11.65 0.24
C ALA A 165 -5.62 -10.93 0.34
N ALA A 166 -4.63 -11.34 -0.44
CA ALA A 166 -3.33 -10.69 -0.50
C ALA A 166 -3.42 -9.25 -1.05
N MET A 167 -4.15 -9.05 -2.16
CA MET A 167 -4.37 -7.71 -2.71
C MET A 167 -5.08 -6.78 -1.73
N LYS A 168 -6.11 -7.28 -1.02
CA LYS A 168 -6.80 -6.52 0.02
C LYS A 168 -5.87 -6.14 1.17
N ALA A 169 -5.00 -7.04 1.61
CA ALA A 169 -4.01 -6.76 2.65
C ALA A 169 -3.01 -5.67 2.22
N VAL A 170 -2.56 -5.72 0.96
CA VAL A 170 -1.67 -4.70 0.37
C VAL A 170 -2.34 -3.33 0.33
N VAL A 171 -3.57 -3.24 -0.20
CA VAL A 171 -4.32 -1.97 -0.27
C VAL A 171 -4.57 -1.39 1.12
N ALA A 172 -4.93 -2.23 2.08
CA ALA A 172 -5.20 -1.79 3.43
C ALA A 172 -3.96 -1.21 4.15
N ALA A 173 -2.75 -1.58 3.70
CA ALA A 173 -1.51 -1.24 4.39
C ALA A 173 -0.65 -0.19 3.69
N ILE A 174 -0.70 -0.10 2.35
CA ILE A 174 0.31 0.62 1.58
C ILE A 174 -0.28 1.86 0.90
N PRO A 175 0.13 3.08 1.31
CA PRO A 175 -0.19 4.31 0.60
C PRO A 175 0.21 4.25 -0.88
N GLY A 176 -0.67 4.68 -1.78
CA GLY A 176 -0.37 4.61 -3.21
C GLY A 176 -0.57 3.24 -3.83
N ALA A 177 -1.15 2.27 -3.11
CA ALA A 177 -1.47 0.97 -3.66
C ALA A 177 -2.34 1.11 -4.92
N CYS A 178 -2.05 0.30 -5.93
CA CYS A 178 -2.77 0.37 -7.20
C CYS A 178 -4.28 0.15 -6.98
N PRO A 179 -5.15 1.02 -7.49
CA PRO A 179 -6.59 0.85 -7.31
C PRO A 179 -7.16 -0.46 -7.89
N THR A 180 -6.48 -1.01 -8.90
CA THR A 180 -6.75 -2.35 -9.43
C THR A 180 -6.74 -3.43 -8.34
N TYR A 181 -5.84 -3.32 -7.36
CA TYR A 181 -5.76 -4.27 -6.25
C TYR A 181 -6.97 -4.14 -5.32
N TRP A 182 -7.52 -2.94 -5.16
CA TRP A 182 -8.74 -2.74 -4.37
C TRP A 182 -9.95 -3.34 -5.08
N LEU A 183 -10.11 -3.07 -6.38
CA LEU A 183 -11.20 -3.60 -7.20
C LEU A 183 -11.19 -5.13 -7.19
N LEU A 184 -10.07 -5.74 -7.53
CA LEU A 184 -9.95 -7.19 -7.56
C LEU A 184 -10.02 -7.78 -6.14
N GLY A 185 -9.36 -7.16 -5.15
CA GLY A 185 -9.39 -7.61 -3.76
C GLY A 185 -10.77 -7.52 -3.09
N SER A 186 -11.63 -6.61 -3.55
CA SER A 186 -13.00 -6.41 -3.05
C SER A 186 -14.06 -7.28 -3.73
N GLY A 187 -13.69 -8.04 -4.76
CA GLY A 187 -14.63 -8.95 -5.43
C GLY A 187 -15.22 -8.42 -6.74
N ALA A 188 -14.72 -7.29 -7.28
CA ALA A 188 -15.22 -6.78 -8.55
C ALA A 188 -15.06 -7.82 -9.68
N ASP A 189 -16.05 -7.87 -10.57
CA ASP A 189 -15.99 -8.72 -11.78
C ASP A 189 -14.97 -8.12 -12.75
N PRO A 190 -13.87 -8.83 -13.08
CA PRO A 190 -12.85 -8.34 -14.02
C PRO A 190 -13.40 -7.86 -15.36
N LYS A 191 -14.53 -8.40 -15.82
CA LYS A 191 -15.17 -8.01 -17.09
C LYS A 191 -15.85 -6.63 -17.04
N THR A 192 -16.09 -6.11 -15.84
CA THR A 192 -16.77 -4.83 -15.62
C THR A 192 -15.80 -3.72 -15.20
N ILE A 193 -14.55 -4.06 -14.90
CA ILE A 193 -13.52 -3.10 -14.53
C ILE A 193 -13.12 -2.30 -15.79
N PRO A 194 -13.07 -0.95 -15.72
CA PRO A 194 -12.54 -0.13 -16.81
C PRO A 194 -11.16 -0.61 -17.27
N VAL A 195 -10.90 -0.57 -18.58
CA VAL A 195 -9.66 -1.12 -19.17
C VAL A 195 -8.41 -0.54 -18.50
N ASP A 196 -8.37 0.78 -18.29
CA ASP A 196 -7.26 1.49 -17.63
C ASP A 196 -7.03 1.09 -16.16
N LEU A 197 -8.00 0.40 -15.53
CA LEU A 197 -7.93 -0.12 -14.17
C LEU A 197 -7.85 -1.65 -14.12
N SER A 198 -7.86 -2.34 -15.27
CA SER A 198 -7.73 -3.80 -15.31
C SER A 198 -6.30 -4.25 -14.99
N ALA A 199 -6.14 -5.50 -14.55
CA ALA A 199 -4.81 -6.06 -14.23
C ALA A 199 -3.82 -5.99 -15.40
N ASP A 200 -4.33 -6.14 -16.62
CA ASP A 200 -3.54 -6.32 -17.83
C ASP A 200 -3.12 -5.00 -18.49
N HIS A 201 -3.80 -3.89 -18.16
CA HIS A 201 -3.55 -2.59 -18.78
C HIS A 201 -3.23 -1.48 -17.77
N SER A 202 -3.51 -1.67 -16.48
CA SER A 202 -3.27 -0.67 -15.45
C SER A 202 -1.80 -0.29 -15.33
N ALA A 203 -1.53 1.00 -15.48
CA ALA A 203 -0.18 1.55 -15.40
C ALA A 203 0.48 1.31 -14.03
N CYS A 204 -0.30 1.31 -12.94
CA CYS A 204 0.26 1.04 -11.61
C CYS A 204 0.64 -0.43 -11.42
N VAL A 205 -0.12 -1.38 -11.97
CA VAL A 205 0.27 -2.80 -11.97
C VAL A 205 1.57 -2.99 -12.74
N HIS A 206 1.68 -2.42 -13.94
CA HIS A 206 2.90 -2.47 -14.75
C HIS A 206 4.12 -1.88 -14.03
N LYS A 207 3.92 -0.78 -13.32
CA LYS A 207 4.97 -0.12 -12.54
C LYS A 207 5.42 -1.00 -11.37
N ASP A 208 4.48 -1.59 -10.64
CA ASP A 208 4.81 -2.41 -9.48
C ASP A 208 5.49 -3.73 -9.88
N LEU A 209 5.08 -4.35 -10.99
CA LEU A 209 5.75 -5.54 -11.56
C LEU A 209 7.22 -5.28 -11.94
N LYS A 210 7.58 -4.02 -12.25
CA LYS A 210 8.96 -3.60 -12.57
C LYS A 210 9.78 -3.23 -11.33
N ARG A 211 9.23 -3.36 -10.12
CA ARG A 211 10.00 -3.14 -8.89
C ARG A 211 11.14 -4.15 -8.77
N ARG A 212 12.08 -3.86 -7.89
CA ARG A 212 13.32 -4.63 -7.69
C ARG A 212 13.09 -6.13 -7.54
N GLU A 213 12.04 -6.52 -6.82
CA GLU A 213 11.67 -7.92 -6.54
C GLU A 213 10.37 -8.33 -7.25
N GLY A 214 10.04 -7.62 -8.33
CA GLY A 214 8.92 -7.96 -9.22
C GLY A 214 9.38 -8.86 -10.38
N PRO A 215 8.46 -9.65 -10.96
CA PRO A 215 8.78 -10.57 -12.05
C PRO A 215 8.92 -9.90 -13.43
N GLY A 216 8.70 -8.59 -13.52
CA GLY A 216 8.74 -7.82 -14.77
C GLY A 216 7.35 -7.59 -15.39
N ALA A 217 7.25 -6.58 -16.25
CA ALA A 217 5.96 -6.13 -16.80
C ALA A 217 5.27 -7.11 -17.75
N SER A 218 5.96 -8.13 -18.26
CA SER A 218 5.36 -9.17 -19.11
C SER A 218 4.81 -10.35 -18.30
N TYR A 219 4.75 -10.26 -16.97
CA TYR A 219 4.34 -11.38 -16.12
C TYR A 219 2.82 -11.62 -16.13
N GLY A 220 2.39 -12.81 -16.57
CA GLY A 220 1.04 -13.33 -16.37
C GLY A 220 -0.09 -12.44 -16.89
N THR A 221 -1.33 -12.78 -16.49
CA THR A 221 -2.56 -12.01 -16.76
C THR A 221 -3.50 -12.04 -15.56
N GLY A 222 -4.50 -11.13 -15.54
CA GLY A 222 -5.61 -11.16 -14.60
C GLY A 222 -5.21 -11.08 -13.12
N HIS A 223 -5.90 -11.82 -12.25
CA HIS A 223 -5.69 -11.79 -10.79
C HIS A 223 -4.25 -12.08 -10.37
N PHE A 224 -3.58 -13.04 -11.02
CA PHE A 224 -2.22 -13.42 -10.66
C PHE A 224 -1.18 -12.39 -11.10
N ARG A 225 -1.43 -11.69 -12.22
CA ARG A 225 -0.64 -10.52 -12.59
C ARG A 225 -0.77 -9.40 -11.56
N ALA A 226 -2.00 -9.10 -11.16
CA ALA A 226 -2.27 -8.07 -10.17
C ALA A 226 -1.67 -8.40 -8.80
N VAL A 227 -1.82 -9.64 -8.31
CA VAL A 227 -1.26 -10.03 -7.01
C VAL A 227 0.27 -9.99 -7.02
N GLU A 228 0.94 -10.36 -8.12
CA GLU A 228 2.41 -10.18 -8.19
C GLU A 228 2.84 -8.73 -8.13
N GLY A 229 2.12 -7.83 -8.79
CA GLY A 229 2.35 -6.39 -8.65
C GLY A 229 2.19 -5.95 -7.18
N ALA A 230 1.11 -6.37 -6.53
CA ALA A 230 0.83 -6.07 -5.13
C ALA A 230 1.92 -6.61 -4.18
N LEU A 231 2.41 -7.83 -4.42
CA LEU A 231 3.47 -8.46 -3.62
C LEU A 231 4.85 -7.84 -3.88
N ALA A 232 5.13 -7.40 -5.10
CA ALA A 232 6.34 -6.62 -5.40
C ALA A 232 6.32 -5.26 -4.66
N LEU A 233 5.16 -4.61 -4.58
CA LEU A 233 4.97 -3.40 -3.77
C LEU A 233 5.13 -3.69 -2.26
N TRP A 234 4.60 -4.81 -1.77
CA TRP A 234 4.79 -5.25 -0.39
C TRP A 234 6.27 -5.40 -0.02
N ARG A 235 7.05 -6.12 -0.83
CA ARG A 235 8.49 -6.34 -0.62
C ARG A 235 9.27 -5.02 -0.61
N GLU A 236 8.98 -4.11 -1.53
CA GLU A 236 9.65 -2.80 -1.54
C GLU A 236 9.23 -1.94 -0.34
N THR A 237 8.00 -2.06 0.14
CA THR A 237 7.51 -1.34 1.33
C THR A 237 8.15 -1.84 2.62
N GLU A 238 8.27 -3.16 2.80
CA GLU A 238 9.06 -3.74 3.89
C GLU A 238 10.49 -3.18 3.89
N ARG A 239 11.14 -3.20 2.72
CA ARG A 239 12.49 -2.67 2.57
C ARG A 239 12.56 -1.18 2.92
N ALA A 240 11.59 -0.38 2.46
CA ALA A 240 11.53 1.04 2.77
C ALA A 240 11.37 1.28 4.28
N LEU A 241 10.51 0.53 4.96
CA LEU A 241 10.36 0.57 6.42
C LEU A 241 11.67 0.20 7.14
N ARG A 242 12.35 -0.86 6.69
CA ARG A 242 13.63 -1.30 7.27
C ARG A 242 14.72 -0.23 7.10
N LEU A 243 14.77 0.42 5.94
CA LEU A 243 15.72 1.52 5.67
C LEU A 243 15.37 2.80 6.44
N GLY A 244 14.09 3.06 6.69
CA GLY A 244 13.62 4.20 7.46
C GLY A 244 13.72 4.02 8.98
N LEU A 245 13.86 2.79 9.47
CA LEU A 245 13.93 2.48 10.90
C LEU A 245 14.96 3.30 11.71
N PRO A 246 16.18 3.58 11.21
CA PRO A 246 17.16 4.40 11.93
C PRO A 246 16.74 5.87 12.10
N LEU A 247 15.74 6.33 11.35
CA LEU A 247 15.24 7.72 11.38
C LEU A 247 14.10 7.92 12.38
N ALA A 248 13.53 6.85 12.91
CA ALA A 248 12.42 6.90 13.84
C ALA A 248 12.88 7.26 15.26
N ASP A 249 12.05 7.99 15.98
CA ASP A 249 12.26 8.29 17.40
C ASP A 249 12.36 7.00 18.24
N PRO A 250 13.02 7.00 19.41
CA PRO A 250 13.26 5.78 20.19
C PRO A 250 12.01 4.95 20.52
N GLY A 251 10.88 5.61 20.83
CA GLY A 251 9.60 4.94 21.11
C GLY A 251 9.03 4.24 19.86
N PRO A 252 8.72 4.99 18.78
CA PRO A 252 8.32 4.41 17.50
C PRO A 252 9.26 3.32 16.98
N LYS A 253 10.58 3.53 17.06
CA LYS A 253 11.59 2.59 16.61
C LYS A 253 11.44 1.20 17.24
N ALA A 254 11.25 1.14 18.56
CA ALA A 254 11.10 -0.13 19.27
C ALA A 254 9.84 -0.92 18.82
N VAL A 255 8.75 -0.21 18.48
CA VAL A 255 7.53 -0.83 17.95
C VAL A 255 7.72 -1.28 16.51
N LEU A 256 8.34 -0.43 15.67
CA LEU A 256 8.66 -0.75 14.29
C LEU A 256 9.55 -1.99 14.18
N GLU A 257 10.55 -2.15 15.04
CA GLU A 257 11.41 -3.35 15.09
C GLU A 257 10.59 -4.64 15.29
N LYS A 258 9.64 -4.64 16.22
CA LYS A 258 8.78 -5.80 16.49
C LYS A 258 7.86 -6.10 15.30
N LYS A 259 7.27 -5.07 14.69
CA LYS A 259 6.37 -5.25 13.53
C LYS A 259 7.14 -5.71 12.29
N LEU A 260 8.31 -5.14 12.03
CA LEU A 260 9.20 -5.58 10.95
C LEU A 260 9.56 -7.05 11.05
N ALA A 261 9.84 -7.58 12.26
CA ALA A 261 10.11 -9.00 12.43
C ALA A 261 8.95 -9.90 11.95
N VAL A 262 7.70 -9.50 12.21
CA VAL A 262 6.49 -10.21 11.73
C VAL A 262 6.38 -10.10 10.22
N ILE A 263 6.54 -8.88 9.68
CA ILE A 263 6.42 -8.60 8.24
C ILE A 263 7.46 -9.40 7.46
N GLU A 264 8.73 -9.32 7.83
CA GLU A 264 9.82 -10.01 7.15
C GLU A 264 9.68 -11.53 7.22
N ALA A 265 9.18 -12.06 8.33
CA ALA A 265 8.89 -13.49 8.45
C ALA A 265 7.77 -13.93 7.49
N ALA A 266 6.77 -13.09 7.26
CA ALA A 266 5.73 -13.34 6.26
C ALA A 266 6.27 -13.17 4.83
N THR A 267 7.03 -12.11 4.55
CA THR A 267 7.57 -11.83 3.22
C THR A 267 8.45 -12.96 2.69
N ARG A 268 9.29 -13.55 3.56
CA ARG A 268 10.12 -14.72 3.21
C ARG A 268 9.31 -15.97 2.82
N LYS A 269 8.04 -16.04 3.21
CA LYS A 269 7.13 -17.16 2.93
C LYS A 269 6.22 -16.90 1.73
N ILE A 270 6.32 -15.73 1.10
CA ILE A 270 5.52 -15.44 -0.09
C ILE A 270 5.93 -16.40 -1.19
N GLU A 271 4.97 -17.20 -1.63
CA GLU A 271 5.09 -18.07 -2.78
C GLU A 271 3.85 -17.90 -3.64
N THR A 272 4.03 -17.76 -4.94
CA THR A 272 2.93 -17.57 -5.89
C THR A 272 3.06 -18.51 -7.06
N THR A 273 1.93 -18.83 -7.69
CA THR A 273 1.92 -19.58 -8.93
C THR A 273 2.78 -18.88 -9.99
N LYS A 274 3.85 -19.53 -10.46
CA LYS A 274 4.64 -19.00 -11.57
C LYS A 274 3.84 -19.11 -12.87
N LEU A 275 3.51 -17.97 -13.46
CA LEU A 275 2.90 -17.91 -14.78
C LEU A 275 3.96 -17.68 -15.85
N PRO A 276 3.77 -18.24 -17.06
CA PRO A 276 4.62 -17.89 -18.19
C PRO A 276 4.51 -16.39 -18.48
N PRO A 277 5.57 -15.77 -19.01
CA PRO A 277 5.45 -14.42 -19.53
C PRO A 277 4.38 -14.41 -20.63
N THR A 278 3.51 -13.40 -20.62
CA THR A 278 2.58 -13.19 -21.72
C THR A 278 3.38 -12.84 -22.96
N PRO A 279 3.24 -13.56 -24.08
CA PRO A 279 3.87 -13.16 -25.33
C PRO A 279 3.29 -11.80 -25.71
N VAL A 280 4.10 -10.75 -25.59
CA VAL A 280 3.74 -9.42 -26.09
C VAL A 280 3.95 -9.45 -27.60
N SER A 281 3.08 -10.16 -28.32
CA SER A 281 2.96 -9.96 -29.75
C SER A 281 2.37 -8.57 -29.92
N VAL A 282 3.23 -7.56 -30.05
CA VAL A 282 2.84 -6.18 -30.39
C VAL A 282 1.92 -6.18 -31.61
N LEU A 283 2.10 -7.16 -32.52
CA LEU A 283 1.23 -7.39 -33.67
C LEU A 283 -0.18 -7.90 -33.33
N GLU A 284 -0.36 -8.76 -32.33
CA GLU A 284 -1.70 -9.20 -31.90
C GLU A 284 -2.41 -8.09 -31.14
N MET A 285 -1.70 -7.36 -30.26
CA MET A 285 -2.26 -6.21 -29.56
C MET A 285 -2.67 -5.08 -30.54
N MET A 286 -1.85 -4.81 -31.56
CA MET A 286 -2.23 -3.89 -32.64
C MET A 286 -3.38 -4.48 -33.46
N GLY A 287 -3.37 -5.77 -33.75
CA GLY A 287 -4.45 -6.45 -34.47
C GLY A 287 -5.82 -6.29 -33.80
N ASP A 288 -5.88 -6.47 -32.48
CA ASP A 288 -7.13 -6.35 -31.71
C ASP A 288 -7.59 -4.89 -31.60
N LEU A 289 -6.68 -3.95 -31.36
CA LEU A 289 -6.97 -2.51 -31.35
C LEU A 289 -7.42 -1.97 -32.72
N HIS A 290 -6.90 -2.55 -33.81
CA HIS A 290 -7.30 -2.19 -35.16
C HIS A 290 -8.64 -2.85 -35.54
N ALA A 291 -8.90 -4.08 -35.11
CA ALA A 291 -10.19 -4.74 -35.30
C ALA A 291 -11.34 -4.00 -34.58
N GLU A 292 -11.11 -3.50 -33.36
CA GLU A 292 -12.06 -2.67 -32.63
C GLU A 292 -12.31 -1.30 -33.31
N ALA A 293 -11.34 -0.81 -34.08
CA ALA A 293 -11.45 0.41 -34.89
C ALA A 293 -11.98 0.16 -36.32
N GLY A 294 -12.36 -1.08 -36.67
CA GLY A 294 -12.84 -1.45 -38.01
C GLY A 294 -11.75 -1.52 -39.09
N VAL A 295 -10.47 -1.60 -38.69
CA VAL A 295 -9.31 -1.73 -39.58
C VAL A 295 -8.82 -3.18 -39.52
N GLU A 296 -9.11 -3.98 -40.55
CA GLU A 296 -8.53 -5.31 -40.67
C GLU A 296 -7.05 -5.20 -41.08
N ILE A 297 -6.14 -5.52 -40.15
CA ILE A 297 -4.77 -5.87 -40.55
C ILE A 297 -4.82 -7.31 -41.08
N LEU A 298 -4.60 -7.46 -42.38
CA LEU A 298 -4.48 -8.76 -43.05
C LEU A 298 -3.47 -9.65 -42.29
N LYS A 299 -3.97 -10.68 -41.59
CA LYS A 299 -3.15 -11.84 -41.27
C LYS A 299 -2.68 -12.44 -42.60
N PRO A 300 -1.41 -12.87 -42.76
CA PRO A 300 -1.02 -13.62 -43.94
C PRO A 300 -1.85 -14.90 -43.95
N LYS A 301 -2.86 -14.95 -44.82
CA LYS A 301 -3.62 -16.16 -45.12
C LYS A 301 -2.65 -17.19 -45.67
N ASP A 302 -2.62 -18.36 -45.04
CA ASP A 302 -2.44 -19.66 -45.66
C ASP A 302 -1.52 -19.66 -46.90
N ALA A 303 -0.21 -19.66 -46.68
CA ALA A 303 0.72 -20.10 -47.71
C ALA A 303 0.70 -21.63 -47.76
N GLY A 304 -0.39 -22.16 -48.31
CA GLY A 304 -0.55 -23.56 -48.66
C GLY A 304 -1.02 -23.67 -50.10
N VAL A 305 -0.22 -24.41 -50.89
CA VAL A 305 -0.57 -25.21 -52.07
C VAL A 305 -0.26 -24.60 -53.45
N ASP A 306 0.86 -25.11 -54.00
CA ASP A 306 1.14 -25.59 -55.36
C ASP A 306 1.14 -24.68 -56.60
N GLY A 307 2.32 -24.67 -57.25
CA GLY A 307 2.44 -25.03 -58.67
C GLY A 307 2.40 -23.90 -59.70
N ALA A 308 3.57 -23.39 -60.10
CA ALA A 308 3.81 -22.93 -61.47
C ALA A 308 5.31 -22.89 -61.80
N ALA A 309 5.64 -23.55 -62.90
CA ALA A 309 6.95 -23.75 -63.49
C ALA A 309 7.73 -22.45 -63.76
N SER A 310 9.04 -22.48 -63.51
CA SER A 310 10.01 -21.57 -64.14
C SER A 310 10.52 -22.22 -65.43
N PRO A 311 10.42 -21.56 -66.60
CA PRO A 311 11.07 -22.03 -67.81
C PRO A 311 12.56 -21.64 -67.82
N ASP A 312 13.35 -22.53 -68.41
CA ASP A 312 14.75 -22.37 -68.79
C ASP A 312 15.04 -21.08 -69.59
N ALA A 313 16.20 -20.49 -69.30
CA ALA A 313 17.20 -19.94 -70.24
C ALA A 313 18.27 -19.20 -69.42
N GLY A 314 19.57 -19.46 -69.47
CA GLY A 314 20.41 -20.33 -70.27
C GLY A 314 21.82 -19.74 -70.28
N ALA A 315 22.84 -20.56 -69.94
CA ALA A 315 24.26 -20.51 -70.36
C ALA A 315 25.09 -19.22 -70.17
N PRO A 316 26.45 -19.28 -70.19
CA PRO A 316 27.34 -20.42 -70.45
C PRO A 316 28.03 -21.03 -69.22
#